data_AF-A0A954C6T7-F1
#
_entry.id   AF-A0A954C6T7-F1
#
_cell.length_a   1.000
_cell.length_b   1.000
_cell.length_c   1.000
_cell.angle_alpha   90.00
_cell.angle_beta   90.00
_cell.angle_gamma   90.00
#
_symmetry.space_group_name_H-M   'P 1'
#
loop_
_entity.id
_entity.type
_entity.pdbx_description
1 polymer ?
#
loop_
_entity_poly.entity_id
_entity_poly.type
_entity_poly.pdbx_seq_one_letter_code
_entity_poly.pdbx_strand_id
1 'polypeptide(L)'
;MTETSNAAPAAAATAPQATSGVQTAPCYACGGTHGEPAGYRWWGPGSLMSEVRCLDCGVYFNSKSGESNGPWILFWHMFVFLVGASGVAAWLLLR
;
A
#
# COMPACT_ATOMS: atom_id res chain seq x y z
N MET A 1 -47.13 -35.06 11.12
CA MET A 1 -47.16 -35.04 9.64
C MET A 1 -47.68 -33.65 9.31
N THR A 2 -46.90 -32.67 8.87
CA THR A 2 -45.95 -32.62 7.74
C THR A 2 -45.08 -31.37 8.02
N GLU A 3 -43.79 -31.55 8.25
CA GLU A 3 -42.72 -31.15 7.33
C GLU A 3 -42.18 -29.72 7.58
N THR A 4 -41.03 -29.71 8.26
CA THR A 4 -40.03 -28.64 8.32
C THR A 4 -39.61 -28.19 6.91
N SER A 5 -39.77 -26.92 6.58
CA SER A 5 -39.04 -26.29 5.48
C SER A 5 -38.01 -25.31 6.03
N ASN A 6 -36.77 -25.81 6.11
CA ASN A 6 -35.55 -25.05 6.26
C ASN A 6 -35.47 -23.93 5.21
N ALA A 7 -35.43 -22.68 5.65
CA ALA A 7 -34.84 -21.60 4.88
C ALA A 7 -33.40 -21.42 5.37
N ALA A 8 -32.46 -21.90 4.58
CA ALA A 8 -31.03 -21.73 4.81
C ALA A 8 -30.68 -20.22 4.87
N PRO A 9 -29.77 -19.79 5.77
CA PRO A 9 -29.23 -18.45 5.69
C PRO A 9 -28.53 -18.29 4.33
N ALA A 10 -28.92 -17.24 3.59
CA ALA A 10 -28.21 -16.80 2.41
C ALA A 10 -26.74 -16.64 2.79
N ALA A 11 -25.90 -17.52 2.23
CA ALA A 11 -24.46 -17.40 2.30
C ALA A 11 -24.10 -16.05 1.69
N ALA A 12 -23.88 -15.06 2.55
CA ALA A 12 -23.22 -13.83 2.19
C ALA A 12 -21.92 -14.24 1.53
N ALA A 13 -21.79 -13.90 0.25
CA ALA A 13 -20.61 -14.15 -0.55
C ALA A 13 -19.39 -13.71 0.25
N THR A 14 -18.65 -14.69 0.75
CA THR A 14 -17.35 -14.49 1.35
C THR A 14 -16.50 -13.85 0.27
N ALA A 15 -16.35 -12.53 0.32
CA ALA A 15 -15.33 -11.84 -0.47
C ALA A 15 -14.02 -12.59 -0.24
N PRO A 16 -13.24 -12.89 -1.30
CA PRO A 16 -11.98 -13.60 -1.14
C PRO A 16 -11.19 -12.89 -0.05
N GLN A 17 -10.98 -13.59 1.07
CA GLN A 17 -10.15 -13.10 2.15
C GLN A 17 -8.79 -12.85 1.52
N ALA A 18 -8.45 -11.57 1.35
CA ALA A 18 -7.13 -11.14 0.96
C ALA A 18 -6.18 -11.82 1.93
N THR A 19 -5.48 -12.85 1.46
CA THR A 19 -4.48 -13.58 2.20
C THR A 19 -3.51 -12.54 2.74
N SER A 20 -3.56 -12.35 4.06
CA SER A 20 -2.79 -11.36 4.81
C SER A 20 -1.36 -11.36 4.28
N GLY A 21 -1.02 -10.38 3.45
CA GLY A 21 0.34 -10.21 2.98
C GLY A 21 1.16 -9.95 4.21
N VAL A 22 2.17 -10.79 4.48
CA VAL A 22 2.98 -10.85 5.71
C VAL A 22 3.20 -9.45 6.28
N GLN A 23 2.33 -9.06 7.22
CA GLN A 23 2.40 -7.80 7.90
C GLN A 23 3.17 -8.07 9.19
N THR A 24 4.44 -7.66 9.22
CA THR A 24 5.34 -7.93 10.33
C THR A 24 5.21 -6.87 11.43
N ALA A 25 4.80 -5.65 11.07
CA ALA A 25 4.63 -4.52 11.97
C ALA A 25 3.19 -3.95 11.94
N PRO A 26 2.65 -3.49 13.08
CA PRO A 26 1.32 -2.87 13.13
C PRO A 26 1.30 -1.54 12.37
N CYS A 27 0.12 -1.14 11.89
CA CYS A 27 -0.07 0.13 11.21
C CYS A 27 0.22 1.33 12.15
N TYR A 28 1.09 2.27 11.75
CA TYR A 28 1.39 3.47 12.56
C TYR A 28 0.19 4.37 12.86
N ALA A 29 -0.85 4.34 12.02
CA ALA A 29 -1.99 5.26 12.15
C ALA A 29 -3.07 4.74 13.11
N CYS A 30 -3.33 3.43 13.10
CA CYS A 30 -4.44 2.84 13.87
C CYS A 30 -4.05 1.60 14.70
N GLY A 31 -2.81 1.12 14.61
CA GLY A 31 -2.34 -0.10 15.28
C GLY A 31 -2.82 -1.41 14.65
N GLY A 32 -3.58 -1.35 13.55
CA GLY A 32 -4.15 -2.52 12.87
C GLY A 32 -3.10 -3.50 12.34
N THR A 33 -3.41 -4.79 12.41
CA THR A 33 -2.54 -5.89 11.95
C THR A 33 -3.02 -6.54 10.65
N HIS A 34 -4.09 -5.99 10.05
CA HIS A 34 -4.64 -6.48 8.80
C HIS A 34 -4.21 -5.56 7.66
N GLY A 35 -3.41 -6.11 6.75
CA GLY A 35 -2.83 -5.39 5.62
C GLY A 35 -2.92 -6.21 4.35
N GLU A 36 -3.28 -5.54 3.25
CA GLU A 36 -3.18 -6.10 1.90
C GLU A 36 -1.95 -5.53 1.18
N PRO A 37 -1.22 -6.32 0.38
CA PRO A 37 -0.11 -5.82 -0.41
C PRO A 37 -0.58 -4.68 -1.33
N ALA A 38 0.13 -3.55 -1.28
CA ALA A 38 -0.17 -2.42 -2.14
C ALA A 38 0.06 -2.85 -3.60
N GLY A 39 -0.90 -2.52 -4.47
CA GLY A 39 -0.80 -2.76 -5.90
C GLY A 39 0.27 -1.90 -6.59
N TYR A 40 0.13 -1.76 -7.90
CA TYR A 40 1.04 -0.91 -8.67
C TYR A 40 0.83 0.57 -8.34
N ARG A 41 1.90 1.27 -7.98
CA ARG A 41 1.93 2.72 -7.79
C ARG A 41 2.53 3.39 -9.04
N TRP A 42 2.26 4.67 -9.22
CA TRP A 42 2.81 5.41 -10.37
C TRP A 42 4.34 5.56 -10.32
N TRP A 43 4.97 5.34 -9.17
CA TRP A 43 6.43 5.27 -9.00
C TRP A 43 6.99 3.83 -9.01
N GLY A 44 6.18 2.81 -9.31
CA GLY A 44 6.59 1.41 -9.40
C GLY A 44 5.69 0.44 -8.64
N PRO A 45 5.96 -0.88 -8.68
CA PRO A 45 5.17 -1.85 -7.94
C PRO A 45 5.34 -1.64 -6.42
N GLY A 46 4.22 -1.60 -5.67
CA GLY A 46 4.22 -1.43 -4.20
C GLY A 46 4.99 -2.52 -3.44
N SER A 47 5.31 -3.63 -4.11
CA SER A 47 6.18 -4.69 -3.61
C SER A 47 7.64 -4.25 -3.38
N LEU A 48 8.14 -3.23 -4.08
CA LEU A 48 9.53 -2.77 -3.94
C LEU A 48 9.83 -2.19 -2.55
N MET A 49 8.83 -1.64 -1.86
CA MET A 49 9.00 -1.07 -0.52
C MET A 49 8.28 -1.86 0.57
N SER A 50 7.89 -3.12 0.30
CA SER A 50 7.05 -3.89 1.22
C SER A 50 5.81 -3.08 1.64
N GLU A 51 5.26 -2.30 0.71
CA GLU A 51 4.16 -1.40 1.01
C GLU A 51 2.86 -2.20 1.08
N VAL A 52 2.12 -2.01 2.16
CA VAL A 52 0.79 -2.60 2.37
C VAL A 52 -0.20 -1.50 2.66
N ARG A 53 -1.47 -1.76 2.35
CA ARG A 53 -2.59 -0.92 2.74
C ARG A 53 -3.25 -1.53 3.97
N CYS A 54 -3.43 -0.73 5.02
CA CYS A 54 -4.18 -1.13 6.19
C CYS A 54 -5.66 -1.30 5.82
N LEU A 55 -6.25 -2.45 6.15
CA LEU A 55 -7.67 -2.69 5.91
C LEU A 55 -8.58 -1.98 6.92
N ASP A 56 -8.04 -1.61 8.09
CA ASP A 56 -8.79 -0.95 9.16
C ASP A 56 -8.95 0.56 8.91
N CYS A 57 -7.86 1.27 8.57
CA CYS A 57 -7.88 2.72 8.39
C CYS A 57 -7.58 3.18 6.95
N GLY A 58 -7.24 2.25 6.04
CA GLY A 58 -7.01 2.55 4.63
C GLY A 58 -5.68 3.22 4.30
N VAL A 59 -4.83 3.54 5.29
CA VAL A 59 -3.52 4.17 5.05
C VAL A 59 -2.53 3.16 4.47
N TYR A 60 -1.53 3.68 3.77
CA TYR A 60 -0.44 2.87 3.24
C TYR A 60 0.82 3.06 4.08
N PHE A 61 1.50 1.95 4.33
CA PHE A 61 2.67 1.91 5.20
C PHE A 61 3.57 0.73 4.83
N ASN A 62 4.78 0.74 5.35
CA ASN A 62 5.74 -0.34 5.18
C ASN A 62 5.39 -1.50 6.11
N SER A 63 5.13 -2.69 5.56
CA SER A 63 4.74 -3.85 6.36
C SER A 63 5.86 -4.36 7.27
N LYS A 64 7.12 -4.00 7.01
CA LYS A 64 8.28 -4.37 7.82
C LYS A 64 8.54 -3.43 8.98
N SER A 65 8.48 -2.11 8.76
CA SER A 65 8.77 -1.12 9.81
C SER A 65 7.52 -0.56 10.49
N GLY A 66 6.35 -0.70 9.87
CA GLY A 66 5.11 -0.10 10.36
C GLY A 66 4.97 1.38 10.00
N GLU A 67 5.96 1.99 9.34
CA GLU A 67 6.03 3.44 9.10
C GLU A 67 5.48 3.86 7.73
N SER A 68 5.22 5.16 7.55
CA SER A 68 4.81 5.71 6.26
C SER A 68 5.99 5.79 5.28
N ASN A 69 5.79 5.34 4.03
CA ASN A 69 6.78 5.53 2.95
C ASN A 69 6.74 6.94 2.34
N GLY A 70 5.80 7.79 2.74
CA GLY A 70 5.58 9.13 2.19
C GLY A 70 6.81 10.04 2.20
N PRO A 71 7.53 10.18 3.34
CA PRO A 71 8.73 11.01 3.41
C PRO A 71 9.81 10.55 2.42
N TRP A 72 10.02 9.24 2.31
CA TRP A 72 11.03 8.68 1.41
C TRP A 72 10.71 8.95 -0.06
N ILE A 73 9.45 8.80 -0.45
CA ILE A 73 8.97 9.15 -1.80
C ILE A 73 9.15 10.65 -2.08
N LEU A 74 8.89 11.52 -1.12
CA LEU A 74 9.10 12.96 -1.27
C LEU A 74 10.58 13.30 -1.48
N PHE A 75 11.48 12.69 -0.70
CA PHE A 75 12.92 12.87 -0.85
C PHE A 75 13.42 12.40 -2.22
N TRP A 76 12.94 11.25 -2.71
CA TRP A 76 13.27 10.75 -4.03
C TRP A 76 12.90 11.75 -5.14
N HIS A 77 11.70 12.33 -5.07
CA HIS A 77 11.24 13.32 -6.05
C HIS A 77 12.08 14.59 -6.04
N MET A 78 12.40 15.12 -4.84
CA MET A 78 13.28 16.27 -4.71
C MET A 78 14.66 16.01 -5.32
N PHE A 79 15.23 14.84 -5.08
CA PHE A 79 16.53 14.45 -5.62
C PHE A 79 16.53 14.40 -7.15
N VAL A 80 15.57 13.69 -7.75
CA VAL A 80 15.44 13.58 -9.21
C VAL A 80 15.26 14.95 -9.86
N PHE A 81 14.44 15.83 -9.26
CA PHE A 81 14.24 17.19 -9.76
C PHE A 81 15.54 18.01 -9.75
N LEU A 82 16.31 17.92 -8.68
CA LEU A 82 17.54 18.70 -8.51
C LEU A 82 18.64 18.25 -9.48
N VAL A 83 18.81 16.94 -9.66
CA VAL A 83 19.73 16.36 -10.66
C VAL A 83 19.28 16.70 -12.09
N GLY A 84 17.98 16.57 -12.37
CA GLY A 84 17.43 16.92 -13.68
C GLY A 84 17.61 18.40 -14.01
N ALA A 85 17.24 19.28 -13.08
CA ALA A 85 17.37 20.73 -13.27
C ALA A 85 18.83 21.18 -13.43
N SER A 86 19.75 20.63 -12.62
CA SER A 86 21.18 20.93 -12.76
C SER A 86 21.76 20.43 -14.09
N GLY A 87 21.36 19.24 -14.55
CA GLY A 87 21.77 18.73 -15.86
C GLY A 87 21.26 19.60 -17.02
N VAL A 88 20.01 20.03 -16.97
CA VAL A 88 19.43 20.96 -17.96
C VAL A 88 20.14 22.31 -17.93
N ALA A 89 20.38 22.87 -16.74
CA ALA A 89 21.10 24.12 -16.60
C ALA A 89 22.53 24.04 -17.15
N ALA A 90 23.27 22.97 -16.82
CA ALA A 90 24.61 22.74 -17.36
C ALA A 90 24.61 22.62 -18.89
N TRP A 91 23.64 21.89 -19.46
CA TRP A 91 23.47 21.78 -20.90
C TRP A 91 23.19 23.14 -21.56
N LEU A 92 22.36 23.97 -20.95
CA LEU A 92 22.06 25.32 -21.44
C LEU A 92 23.25 26.26 -21.36
N LEU A 93 24.12 26.12 -20.35
CA LEU A 93 25.31 26.97 -20.18
C LEU A 93 26.48 26.58 -21.10
N LEU A 94 26.50 25.34 -21.59
CA LEU A 94 27.53 24.82 -22.50
C LEU A 94 27.18 24.98 -23.99
N ARG A 95 25.99 25.50 -24.28
CA ARG A 95 25.49 25.77 -25.63
C ARG A 95 25.68 27.25 -25.98
#